data_AF-C5PCP8-F1
#
_entry.id   AF-C5PCP8-F1
#
_cell.length_a   1.000
_cell.length_b   1.000
_cell.length_c   1.000
_cell.angle_alpha   90.00
_cell.angle_beta   90.00
_cell.angle_gamma   90.00
#
_symmetry.space_group_name_H-M   'P 1'
#
loop_
_entity.id
_entity.type
_entity.pdbx_description
1 polymer ?
#
loop_
_entity_poly.entity_id
_entity_poly.type
_entity_poly.pdbx_seq_one_letter_code
_entity_poly.pdbx_strand_id
1 'polypeptide(L)'
;MTHTRPVFSAAQALRSAFLPRIQTHARRPVTGSLNVHKLKRLNHSERQPLQHPPRDEAIRHQRVHIVEEDGSIGPAIPLRQVLGRFDRTEYSLVELISPSENYGSICKIMSKRTLREQEYARSRTSKPKPAKQIELNWAIDPNDLENRLNQMESFIAKGKKVELILTSKARKRKATEPEAQKTLAAVKEKIQEIGAIQSKKMQGRLLGHVQFFLEGKK
;
A
#
# COMPACT_ATOMS: atom_id res chain seq x y z
N MET A 1 5.89 -34.53 -90.08
CA MET A 1 4.70 -34.15 -89.29
C MET A 1 4.60 -35.09 -88.09
N THR A 2 4.83 -34.51 -86.91
CA THR A 2 4.34 -34.88 -85.57
C THR A 2 4.38 -36.32 -85.05
N HIS A 3 5.25 -36.46 -84.03
CA HIS A 3 5.08 -37.13 -82.73
C HIS A 3 4.96 -38.66 -82.64
N THR A 4 6.05 -39.26 -82.16
CA THR A 4 6.06 -40.46 -81.31
C THR A 4 6.98 -40.23 -80.11
N ARG A 5 6.48 -40.58 -78.91
CA ARG A 5 7.17 -40.51 -77.61
C ARG A 5 8.32 -41.53 -77.55
N PRO A 6 9.21 -41.40 -76.55
CA PRO A 6 9.17 -42.45 -75.54
C PRO A 6 9.24 -41.94 -74.10
N VAL A 7 8.55 -42.70 -73.26
CA VAL A 7 8.62 -42.75 -71.80
C VAL A 7 9.92 -43.46 -71.42
N PHE A 8 10.72 -42.89 -70.52
CA PHE A 8 11.67 -43.67 -69.75
C PHE A 8 11.63 -43.29 -68.27
N SER A 9 11.27 -44.32 -67.51
CA SER A 9 11.27 -44.50 -66.07
C SER A 9 12.56 -44.00 -65.39
N ALA A 10 12.42 -43.09 -64.43
CA ALA A 10 13.50 -42.75 -63.51
C ALA A 10 13.49 -43.73 -62.32
N ALA A 11 13.98 -44.96 -62.57
CA ALA A 11 14.31 -45.90 -61.52
C ALA A 11 15.81 -45.84 -61.19
N GLN A 12 16.10 -45.64 -59.90
CA GLN A 12 17.27 -46.12 -59.17
C GLN A 12 18.69 -45.70 -59.62
N ALA A 13 19.30 -44.84 -58.80
CA ALA A 13 20.68 -44.99 -58.36
C ALA A 13 20.79 -44.42 -56.93
N LEU A 14 20.54 -45.23 -55.91
CA LEU A 14 21.56 -45.87 -55.06
C LEU A 14 22.63 -44.92 -54.50
N ARG A 15 22.37 -44.52 -53.24
CA ARG A 15 23.28 -44.46 -52.10
C ARG A 15 24.77 -44.51 -52.42
N SER A 16 25.46 -43.40 -52.20
CA SER A 16 26.76 -43.43 -51.54
C SER A 16 26.68 -42.57 -50.28
N ALA A 17 26.90 -43.23 -49.15
CA ALA A 17 26.81 -42.65 -47.83
C ALA A 17 28.02 -41.74 -47.58
N PHE A 18 27.79 -40.43 -47.54
CA PHE A 18 28.69 -39.51 -46.84
C PHE A 18 28.12 -39.28 -45.44
N LEU A 19 28.44 -40.18 -44.53
CA LEU A 19 28.34 -39.90 -43.10
C LEU A 19 29.44 -38.89 -42.77
N PRO A 20 29.13 -37.65 -42.37
CA PRO A 20 30.18 -36.79 -41.83
C PRO A 20 30.70 -37.43 -40.55
N ARG A 21 32.03 -37.57 -40.50
CA ARG A 21 32.83 -38.00 -39.36
C ARG A 21 32.36 -37.24 -38.11
N ILE A 22 31.61 -37.91 -37.24
CA ILE A 22 31.25 -37.41 -35.92
C ILE A 22 32.56 -37.24 -35.16
N GLN A 23 33.06 -36.01 -35.10
CA GLN A 23 34.09 -35.66 -34.13
C GLN A 23 33.47 -35.84 -32.75
N THR A 24 33.92 -36.86 -32.04
CA THR A 24 33.58 -37.07 -30.63
C THR A 24 34.27 -35.99 -29.80
N HIS A 25 33.69 -34.78 -29.79
CA HIS A 25 34.02 -33.83 -28.75
C HIS A 25 33.59 -34.45 -27.42
N ALA A 26 34.58 -34.80 -26.61
CA ALA A 26 34.39 -35.24 -25.24
C ALA A 26 33.42 -34.29 -24.53
N ARG A 27 32.21 -34.77 -24.24
CA ARG A 27 31.24 -34.04 -23.43
C ARG A 27 31.87 -33.86 -22.06
N ARG A 28 32.37 -32.65 -21.78
CA ARG A 28 32.66 -32.25 -20.40
C ARG A 28 31.34 -32.41 -19.62
N PRO A 29 31.33 -33.12 -18.49
CA PRO A 29 30.15 -33.14 -17.65
C PRO A 29 29.93 -31.69 -17.19
N VAL A 30 28.84 -31.08 -17.64
CA VAL A 30 28.35 -29.83 -17.04
C VAL A 30 27.87 -30.25 -15.66
N THR A 31 28.75 -30.16 -14.67
CA THR A 31 28.39 -30.12 -13.25
C THR A 31 27.75 -28.76 -12.97
N GLY A 32 26.66 -28.46 -13.69
CA GLY A 32 25.72 -27.45 -13.31
C GLY A 32 24.96 -28.02 -12.13
N SER A 33 25.44 -27.74 -10.92
CA SER A 33 24.61 -27.87 -9.73
C SER A 33 23.35 -27.04 -10.00
N LEU A 34 22.25 -27.73 -10.32
CA LEU A 34 20.93 -27.13 -10.30
C LEU A 34 20.74 -26.67 -8.87
N ASN A 35 21.01 -25.40 -8.64
CA ASN A 35 20.94 -24.79 -7.34
C ASN A 35 19.45 -24.72 -6.97
N VAL A 36 18.92 -25.82 -6.44
CA VAL A 36 17.51 -25.99 -6.01
C VAL A 36 17.14 -24.91 -4.99
N HIS A 37 18.14 -24.29 -4.36
CA HIS A 37 17.98 -23.20 -3.41
C HIS A 37 17.62 -21.86 -4.06
N LYS A 38 17.77 -21.70 -5.38
CA LYS A 38 17.34 -20.48 -6.10
C LYS A 38 15.86 -20.49 -6.50
N LEU A 39 15.24 -21.68 -6.58
CA LEU A 39 13.81 -21.83 -6.88
C LEU A 39 12.90 -21.73 -5.63
N LYS A 40 13.47 -21.70 -4.43
CA LYS A 40 12.70 -21.56 -3.16
C LYS A 40 12.46 -20.13 -2.70
N ARG A 41 12.92 -19.12 -3.46
CA ARG A 41 12.80 -17.68 -3.10
C ARG A 41 11.94 -16.86 -4.06
N LEU A 42 11.00 -17.50 -4.75
CA LEU A 42 9.93 -16.79 -5.45
C LEU A 42 8.61 -17.25 -4.84
N ASN A 43 7.87 -16.29 -4.26
CA ASN A 43 6.48 -16.39 -3.83
C ASN A 43 6.20 -16.82 -2.38
N HIS A 44 6.99 -16.33 -1.42
CA HIS A 44 6.36 -15.70 -0.26
C HIS A 44 6.63 -14.21 -0.36
N SER A 45 6.01 -13.57 -1.37
CA SER A 45 5.69 -12.16 -1.25
C SER A 45 5.05 -12.01 0.13
N GLU A 46 5.67 -11.28 1.04
CA GLU A 46 4.94 -10.54 2.07
C GLU A 46 3.90 -9.73 1.30
N ARG A 47 2.74 -10.36 1.08
CA ARG A 47 1.62 -9.69 0.46
C ARG A 47 1.24 -8.66 1.49
N GLN A 48 1.40 -7.39 1.12
CA GLN A 48 0.82 -6.31 1.89
C GLN A 48 -0.59 -6.74 2.30
N PRO A 49 -0.96 -6.62 3.59
CA PRO A 49 -2.29 -7.01 4.03
C PRO A 49 -3.27 -6.33 3.08
N LEU A 50 -4.12 -7.14 2.45
CA LEU A 50 -5.09 -6.61 1.49
C LEU A 50 -5.85 -5.50 2.23
N GLN A 51 -5.83 -4.28 1.71
CA GLN A 51 -6.51 -3.16 2.35
C GLN A 51 -8.01 -3.44 2.52
N HIS A 52 -8.55 -4.42 1.78
CA HIS A 52 -9.94 -4.83 1.76
C HIS A 52 -10.03 -6.37 1.90
N PRO A 53 -11.10 -6.89 2.52
CA PRO A 53 -11.32 -8.33 2.60
C PRO A 53 -11.35 -8.99 1.20
N PRO A 54 -10.90 -10.25 1.08
CA PRO A 54 -11.00 -11.00 -0.18
C PRO A 54 -12.44 -11.05 -0.70
N ARG A 55 -12.58 -11.01 -2.03
CA ARG A 55 -13.87 -11.06 -2.73
C ARG A 55 -13.85 -12.03 -3.88
N ASP A 56 -14.99 -12.65 -4.15
CA ASP A 56 -15.22 -13.54 -5.30
C ASP A 56 -14.06 -14.55 -5.49
N GLU A 57 -13.37 -14.56 -6.63
CA GLU A 57 -12.24 -15.45 -6.90
C GLU A 57 -11.00 -15.23 -6.01
N ALA A 58 -10.90 -14.10 -5.32
CA ALA A 58 -9.82 -13.85 -4.39
C ALA A 58 -9.97 -14.67 -3.09
N ILE A 59 -11.17 -15.19 -2.82
CA ILE A 59 -11.45 -16.11 -1.70
C ILE A 59 -10.84 -17.47 -2.04
N ARG A 60 -9.94 -17.95 -1.19
CA ARG A 60 -9.15 -19.17 -1.47
C ARG A 60 -9.74 -20.44 -0.85
N HIS A 61 -10.82 -20.30 -0.11
CA HIS A 61 -11.43 -21.39 0.64
C HIS A 61 -12.31 -22.22 -0.29
N GLN A 62 -12.12 -23.54 -0.28
CA GLN A 62 -12.92 -24.44 -1.12
C GLN A 62 -14.39 -24.49 -0.69
N ARG A 63 -14.63 -24.37 0.62
CA ARG A 63 -15.95 -24.34 1.23
C ARG A 63 -16.07 -23.10 2.10
N VAL A 64 -17.24 -22.47 2.05
CA VAL A 64 -17.55 -21.23 2.77
C VAL A 64 -18.94 -21.34 3.41
N HIS A 65 -19.14 -20.65 4.53
CA HIS A 65 -20.44 -20.44 5.13
C HIS A 65 -21.02 -19.13 4.62
N ILE A 66 -22.32 -19.10 4.35
CA ILE A 66 -23.01 -17.89 3.88
C ILE A 66 -23.85 -17.33 5.00
N VAL A 67 -23.71 -16.02 5.23
CA VAL A 67 -24.61 -15.28 6.10
C VAL A 67 -25.86 -14.91 5.30
N GLU A 68 -26.99 -15.41 5.74
CA GLU A 68 -28.30 -15.14 5.14
C GLU A 68 -28.83 -13.76 5.59
N GLU A 69 -29.95 -13.31 5.02
CA GLU A 69 -30.52 -11.98 5.31
C GLU A 69 -30.98 -11.82 6.76
N ASP A 70 -31.42 -12.91 7.39
CA ASP A 70 -31.83 -12.98 8.80
C ASP A 70 -30.62 -12.96 9.78
N GLY A 71 -29.40 -13.00 9.26
CA GLY A 71 -28.17 -13.03 10.04
C GLY A 71 -27.77 -14.44 10.49
N SER A 72 -28.51 -15.48 10.10
CA SER A 72 -28.13 -16.86 10.36
C SER A 72 -26.94 -17.27 9.48
N ILE A 73 -26.14 -18.23 9.98
CA ILE A 73 -24.99 -18.78 9.26
C ILE A 73 -25.40 -20.13 8.68
N GLY A 74 -25.48 -20.20 7.36
CA GLY A 74 -25.81 -21.42 6.64
C GLY A 74 -24.72 -22.50 6.74
N PRO A 75 -25.01 -23.72 6.24
CA PRO A 75 -24.04 -24.80 6.19
C PRO A 75 -22.85 -24.46 5.28
N ALA A 76 -21.76 -25.21 5.40
CA ALA A 76 -20.59 -25.04 4.53
C ALA A 76 -20.93 -25.50 3.10
N ILE A 77 -20.78 -24.60 2.11
CA ILE A 77 -21.11 -24.84 0.70
C ILE A 77 -19.86 -24.62 -0.17
N PRO A 78 -19.65 -25.38 -1.27
CA PRO A 78 -18.53 -25.14 -2.18
C PRO A 78 -18.54 -23.72 -2.76
N LEU A 79 -17.40 -23.03 -2.75
CA LEU A 79 -17.28 -21.64 -3.22
C LEU A 79 -17.79 -21.47 -4.66
N ARG A 80 -17.45 -22.41 -5.56
CA ARG A 80 -17.92 -22.40 -6.95
C ARG A 80 -19.45 -22.39 -7.05
N GLN A 81 -20.12 -23.14 -6.19
CA GLN A 81 -21.57 -23.20 -6.18
C GLN A 81 -22.15 -21.85 -5.74
N VAL A 82 -21.57 -21.22 -4.72
CA VAL A 82 -22.01 -19.91 -4.22
C VAL A 82 -21.84 -18.83 -5.29
N LEU A 83 -20.69 -18.79 -5.97
CA LEU A 83 -20.42 -17.80 -7.02
C LEU A 83 -21.38 -17.90 -8.22
N GLY A 84 -22.06 -19.03 -8.38
CA GLY A 84 -23.10 -19.23 -9.40
C GLY A 84 -24.53 -18.88 -8.96
N ARG A 85 -24.75 -18.49 -7.69
CA ARG A 85 -26.10 -18.24 -7.14
C ARG A 85 -26.60 -16.81 -7.33
N PHE A 86 -25.72 -15.87 -7.66
CA PHE A 86 -26.06 -14.44 -7.72
C PHE A 86 -25.54 -13.79 -9.00
N ASP A 87 -26.16 -12.68 -9.39
CA ASP A 87 -25.68 -11.88 -10.52
C ASP A 87 -24.37 -11.18 -10.14
N ARG A 88 -23.30 -11.63 -10.78
CA ARG A 88 -21.95 -11.13 -10.59
C ARG A 88 -21.73 -9.73 -11.14
N THR A 89 -22.67 -9.15 -11.88
CA THR A 89 -22.59 -7.77 -12.34
C THR A 89 -22.91 -6.80 -11.20
N GLU A 90 -23.97 -7.09 -10.42
CA GLU A 90 -24.48 -6.25 -9.34
C GLU A 90 -23.97 -6.63 -7.95
N TYR A 91 -23.74 -7.92 -7.69
CA TYR A 91 -23.36 -8.46 -6.38
C TYR A 91 -21.94 -9.03 -6.40
N SER A 92 -21.37 -9.18 -5.20
CA SER A 92 -20.06 -9.75 -4.95
C SER A 92 -20.09 -10.52 -3.63
N LEU A 93 -19.42 -11.66 -3.59
CA LEU A 93 -19.21 -12.44 -2.38
C LEU A 93 -18.03 -11.85 -1.61
N VAL A 94 -18.24 -11.46 -0.36
CA VAL A 94 -17.20 -10.86 0.49
C VAL A 94 -16.92 -11.76 1.68
N GLU A 95 -15.64 -12.08 1.89
CA GLU A 95 -15.19 -12.78 3.08
C GLU A 95 -15.23 -11.83 4.29
N LEU A 96 -16.09 -12.13 5.25
CA LEU A 96 -16.21 -11.34 6.48
C LEU A 96 -15.23 -11.82 7.55
N ILE A 97 -15.08 -13.14 7.67
CA ILE A 97 -14.22 -13.77 8.67
C ILE A 97 -13.43 -14.89 8.00
N SER A 98 -12.10 -14.78 8.08
CA SER A 98 -11.17 -15.84 7.70
C SER A 98 -11.44 -17.12 8.50
N PRO A 99 -11.10 -18.31 7.98
CA PRO A 99 -11.33 -19.55 8.71
C PRO A 99 -10.58 -19.54 10.05
N SER A 100 -11.24 -20.09 11.07
CA SER A 100 -10.67 -20.33 12.40
C SER A 100 -10.74 -21.81 12.73
N GLU A 101 -10.25 -22.20 13.91
CA GLU A 101 -10.27 -23.60 14.37
C GLU A 101 -11.70 -24.15 14.51
N ASN A 102 -12.68 -23.30 14.82
CA ASN A 102 -14.06 -23.71 15.11
C ASN A 102 -15.02 -23.56 13.93
N TYR A 103 -14.70 -22.72 12.94
CA TYR A 103 -15.58 -22.42 11.82
C TYR A 103 -14.81 -22.17 10.53
N GLY A 104 -15.37 -22.61 9.40
CA GLY A 104 -14.85 -22.29 8.07
C GLY A 104 -15.00 -20.80 7.75
N SER A 105 -14.44 -20.36 6.61
CA SER A 105 -14.56 -18.96 6.17
C SER A 105 -16.03 -18.53 6.07
N ILE A 106 -16.38 -17.41 6.69
CA ILE A 106 -17.74 -16.86 6.71
C ILE A 106 -17.80 -15.72 5.70
N CYS A 107 -18.69 -15.88 4.72
CA CYS A 107 -18.86 -14.96 3.61
C CYS A 107 -20.28 -14.38 3.59
N LYS A 108 -20.43 -13.19 3.01
CA LYS A 108 -21.73 -12.55 2.78
C LYS A 108 -21.81 -12.03 1.36
N ILE A 109 -22.96 -12.22 0.72
CA ILE A 109 -23.24 -11.64 -0.59
C ILE A 109 -23.65 -10.18 -0.36
N MET A 110 -22.96 -9.25 -1.01
CA MET A 110 -23.20 -7.82 -0.87
C MET A 110 -23.28 -7.17 -2.24
N SER A 111 -24.11 -6.12 -2.38
CA SER A 111 -24.16 -5.36 -3.61
C SER A 111 -22.87 -4.56 -3.80
N LYS A 112 -22.36 -4.50 -5.03
CA LYS A 112 -21.15 -3.73 -5.33
C LYS A 112 -21.31 -2.24 -5.04
N ARG A 113 -22.54 -1.72 -5.13
CA ARG A 113 -22.85 -0.33 -4.74
C ARG A 113 -22.56 -0.10 -3.26
N THR A 114 -23.09 -0.94 -2.38
CA THR A 114 -22.84 -0.82 -0.93
C THR A 114 -21.36 -0.98 -0.59
N LEU A 115 -20.65 -1.89 -1.28
CA LEU A 115 -19.20 -2.04 -1.08
C LEU A 115 -18.42 -0.80 -1.46
N ARG A 116 -18.73 -0.16 -2.60
CA ARG A 116 -18.11 1.11 -3.01
C ARG A 116 -18.38 2.23 -2.02
N GLU A 117 -19.62 2.32 -1.51
CA GLU A 117 -19.99 3.31 -0.51
C GLU A 117 -19.23 3.11 0.81
N GLN A 118 -19.11 1.85 1.27
CA GLN A 118 -18.34 1.49 2.46
C GLN A 118 -16.84 1.75 2.29
N GLU A 119 -16.26 1.40 1.15
CA GLU A 119 -14.86 1.71 0.82
C GLU A 119 -14.63 3.22 0.81
N TYR A 120 -15.55 3.97 0.20
CA TYR A 120 -15.46 5.42 0.12
C TYR A 120 -15.52 6.06 1.52
N ALA A 121 -16.48 5.63 2.35
CA ALA A 121 -16.61 6.07 3.74
C ALA A 121 -15.36 5.74 4.56
N ARG A 122 -14.83 4.51 4.45
CA ARG A 122 -13.58 4.10 5.10
C ARG A 122 -12.41 4.96 4.63
N SER A 123 -12.30 5.23 3.33
CA SER A 123 -11.19 6.04 2.79
C SER A 123 -11.21 7.50 3.28
N ARG A 124 -12.38 8.03 3.65
CA ARG A 124 -12.52 9.38 4.23
C ARG A 124 -12.13 9.43 5.70
N THR A 125 -12.35 8.34 6.45
CA THR A 125 -12.06 8.29 7.89
C THR A 125 -10.66 7.76 8.19
N SER A 126 -10.13 6.85 7.37
CA SER A 126 -8.86 6.16 7.60
C SER A 126 -7.63 6.90 7.10
N LYS A 127 -7.79 7.87 6.19
CA LYS A 127 -6.65 8.67 5.73
C LYS A 127 -6.20 9.56 6.89
N PRO A 128 -4.97 9.37 7.43
CA PRO A 128 -4.45 10.27 8.45
C PRO A 128 -4.45 11.68 7.85
N LYS A 129 -5.20 12.58 8.48
CA LYS A 129 -5.22 13.98 8.05
C LYS A 129 -3.79 14.52 8.16
N PRO A 130 -3.24 15.14 7.10
CA PRO A 130 -1.88 15.67 7.15
C PRO A 130 -1.77 16.71 8.27
N ALA A 131 -0.61 16.72 8.94
CA ALA A 131 -0.31 17.72 9.94
C ALA A 131 -0.38 19.13 9.33
N LYS A 132 -0.87 20.09 10.10
CA LYS A 132 -0.89 21.49 9.70
C LYS A 132 0.43 22.14 10.06
N GLN A 133 1.15 22.61 9.06
CA GLN A 133 2.42 23.29 9.25
C GLN A 133 2.18 24.78 9.51
N ILE A 134 2.80 25.31 10.56
CA ILE A 134 2.85 26.73 10.87
C ILE A 134 4.32 27.13 10.92
N GLU A 135 4.70 28.11 10.11
CA GLU A 135 6.06 28.62 10.06
C GLU A 135 6.15 29.97 10.77
N LEU A 136 7.14 30.10 11.65
CA LEU A 136 7.50 31.31 12.37
C LEU A 136 8.91 31.76 11.96
N ASN A 137 9.08 33.07 11.86
CA ASN A 137 10.41 33.67 11.77
C ASN A 137 10.95 33.93 13.18
N TRP A 138 12.25 33.81 13.40
CA TRP A 138 12.85 34.16 14.70
C TRP A 138 12.65 35.64 15.06
N ALA A 139 12.75 36.53 14.07
CA ALA A 139 12.49 37.97 14.21
C ALA A 139 11.06 38.28 13.78
N ILE A 140 10.08 37.70 14.47
CA ILE A 140 8.65 37.92 14.24
C ILE A 140 8.15 39.08 15.11
N ASP A 141 7.23 39.88 14.58
CA ASP A 141 6.56 40.95 15.33
C ASP A 141 5.61 40.36 16.38
N PRO A 142 5.45 40.99 17.57
CA PRO A 142 4.60 40.47 18.63
C PRO A 142 3.15 40.19 18.20
N ASN A 143 2.58 41.07 17.37
CA ASN A 143 1.22 40.92 16.84
C ASN A 143 1.10 39.75 15.85
N ASP A 144 2.10 39.52 14.99
CA ASP A 144 2.10 38.35 14.08
C ASP A 144 2.31 37.05 14.85
N LEU A 145 3.15 37.08 15.89
CA LEU A 145 3.35 35.95 16.79
C LEU A 145 2.02 35.53 17.44
N GLU A 146 1.27 36.47 18.01
CA GLU A 146 -0.03 36.19 18.63
C GLU A 146 -1.01 35.56 17.64
N ASN A 147 -1.11 36.11 16.42
CA ASN A 147 -1.98 35.55 15.38
C ASN A 147 -1.61 34.11 15.01
N ARG A 148 -0.32 33.78 14.96
CA ARG A 148 0.16 32.42 14.67
C ARG A 148 -0.09 31.46 15.83
N LEU A 149 0.04 31.93 17.07
CA LEU A 149 -0.29 31.17 18.27
C LEU A 149 -1.79 30.88 18.36
N ASN A 150 -2.65 31.86 18.05
CA ASN A 150 -4.10 31.68 17.97
C ASN A 150 -4.49 30.73 16.83
N GLN A 151 -3.78 30.80 15.69
CA GLN A 151 -3.95 29.83 14.61
C GLN A 151 -3.61 28.41 15.05
N MET A 152 -2.50 28.23 15.78
CA MET A 152 -2.09 26.95 16.36
C MET A 152 -3.15 26.41 17.32
N GLU A 153 -3.64 27.24 18.24
CA GLU A 153 -4.72 26.91 19.18
C GLU A 153 -5.97 26.41 18.44
N SER A 154 -6.40 27.14 17.40
CA SER A 154 -7.57 26.78 16.60
C SER A 154 -7.43 25.42 15.91
N PHE A 155 -6.21 24.99 15.56
CA PHE A 155 -5.96 23.70 14.93
C PHE A 155 -5.97 22.57 15.96
N ILE A 156 -5.36 22.79 17.12
CA ILE A 156 -5.37 21.83 18.23
C ILE A 156 -6.80 21.62 18.73
N ALA A 157 -7.58 22.69 18.91
CA ALA A 157 -8.99 22.62 19.30
C ALA A 157 -9.85 21.83 18.29
N LYS A 158 -9.49 21.82 17.00
CA LYS A 158 -10.14 21.03 15.95
C LYS A 158 -9.63 19.58 15.86
N GLY A 159 -8.81 19.14 16.82
CA GLY A 159 -8.21 17.80 16.85
C GLY A 159 -7.21 17.55 15.72
N LYS A 160 -6.60 18.61 15.15
CA LYS A 160 -5.58 18.48 14.11
C LYS A 160 -4.20 18.43 14.74
N LYS A 161 -3.31 17.67 14.12
CA LYS A 161 -1.88 17.67 14.45
C LYS A 161 -1.23 18.92 13.86
N VAL A 162 -0.33 19.55 14.60
CA VAL A 162 0.36 20.78 14.18
C VAL A 162 1.87 20.55 14.18
N GLU A 163 2.53 20.97 13.11
CA GLU A 163 3.99 21.06 13.01
C GLU A 163 4.37 22.53 13.02
N LEU A 164 4.97 22.99 14.11
CA LEU A 164 5.40 24.38 14.26
C LEU A 164 6.90 24.46 13.97
N ILE A 165 7.29 25.30 13.00
CA ILE A 165 8.66 25.44 12.54
C ILE A 165 9.15 26.87 12.76
N LEU A 166 10.20 27.05 13.54
CA LEU A 166 10.91 28.33 13.67
C LEU A 166 12.14 28.31 12.77
N THR A 167 12.23 29.26 11.85
CA THR A 167 13.33 29.37 10.88
C THR A 167 13.81 30.81 10.75
N SER A 168 15.05 31.00 10.30
CA SER A 168 15.53 32.31 9.83
C SER A 168 15.36 32.39 8.32
N LYS A 169 14.62 33.40 7.83
CA LYS A 169 14.51 33.65 6.39
C LYS A 169 15.71 34.44 5.88
N ALA A 170 16.38 33.95 4.84
CA ALA A 170 17.64 34.51 4.33
C ALA A 170 17.57 36.01 3.97
N ARG A 171 16.42 36.51 3.51
CA ARG A 171 16.21 37.91 3.12
C ARG A 171 15.52 38.78 4.19
N LYS A 172 15.29 38.25 5.39
CA LYS A 172 14.65 38.98 6.50
C LYS A 172 15.67 39.35 7.58
N ARG A 173 15.28 40.28 8.46
CA ARG A 173 16.04 40.63 9.67
C ARG A 173 16.41 39.36 10.44
N LYS A 174 17.69 39.24 10.79
CA LYS A 174 18.17 38.18 11.69
C LYS A 174 17.81 38.55 13.12
N ALA A 175 17.23 37.62 13.85
CA ALA A 175 16.95 37.81 15.26
C ALA A 175 18.25 37.82 16.06
N THR A 176 18.30 38.63 17.11
CA THR A 176 19.32 38.49 18.14
C THR A 176 18.98 37.29 19.04
N GLU A 177 19.97 36.70 19.69
CA GLU A 177 19.77 35.61 20.65
C GLU A 177 18.67 35.87 21.72
N PRO A 178 18.61 37.03 22.40
CA PRO A 178 17.55 37.30 23.37
C PRO A 178 16.15 37.37 22.74
N GLU A 179 16.03 37.89 21.53
CA GLU A 179 14.74 37.92 20.80
C GLU A 179 14.28 36.49 20.49
N ALA A 180 15.19 35.64 19.99
CA ALA A 180 14.88 34.25 19.68
C ALA A 180 14.49 33.44 20.94
N GLN A 181 15.16 33.68 22.07
CA GLN A 181 14.80 33.08 23.35
C GLN A 181 13.41 33.53 23.81
N LYS A 182 13.07 34.81 23.68
CA LYS A 182 11.75 35.34 24.01
C LYS A 182 10.65 34.70 23.17
N THR A 183 10.85 34.59 21.86
CA THR A 183 9.91 33.91 20.95
C THR A 183 9.74 32.43 21.33
N LEU A 184 10.84 31.74 21.63
CA LEU A 184 10.79 30.34 22.06
C LEU A 184 10.04 30.16 23.39
N ALA A 185 10.25 31.07 24.35
CA ALA A 185 9.56 31.05 25.64
C ALA A 185 8.06 31.24 25.47
N ALA A 186 7.63 32.25 24.69
CA ALA A 186 6.22 32.51 24.40
C ALA A 186 5.52 31.31 23.72
N VAL A 187 6.21 30.66 22.77
CA VAL A 187 5.70 29.44 22.13
C VAL A 187 5.51 28.31 23.16
N LYS A 188 6.49 28.08 24.04
CA LYS A 188 6.41 27.03 25.06
C LYS A 188 5.29 27.30 26.07
N GLU A 189 5.14 28.54 26.51
CA GLU A 189 4.07 28.97 27.42
C GLU A 189 2.70 28.72 26.80
N LYS A 190 2.50 29.14 25.54
CA LYS A 190 1.24 28.89 24.83
C LYS A 190 0.94 27.40 24.65
N ILE A 191 1.95 26.57 24.38
CA ILE A 191 1.80 25.11 24.30
C ILE A 191 1.30 24.54 25.64
N GLN A 192 1.83 25.04 26.76
CA GLN A 192 1.40 24.64 28.09
C GLN A 192 -0.02 25.11 28.42
N GLU A 193 -0.37 26.35 28.06
CA GLU A 193 -1.71 26.93 28.25
C GLU A 193 -2.79 26.11 27.52
N ILE A 194 -2.54 25.76 26.25
CA ILE A 194 -3.46 24.95 25.44
C ILE A 194 -3.50 23.48 25.92
N GLY A 195 -2.53 23.05 26.73
CA GLY A 195 -2.38 21.66 27.14
C GLY A 195 -2.00 20.73 25.98
N ALA A 196 -1.30 21.24 24.97
CA ALA A 196 -0.87 20.44 23.83
C ALA A 196 0.30 19.51 24.22
N ILE A 197 0.24 18.26 23.76
CA ILE A 197 1.26 17.24 23.99
C ILE A 197 2.24 17.23 22.82
N GLN A 198 3.53 17.18 23.11
CA GLN A 198 4.55 16.97 22.09
C GLN A 198 4.56 15.50 21.64
N SER A 199 4.21 15.23 20.38
CA SER A 199 4.19 13.87 19.83
C SER A 199 5.57 13.35 19.45
N LYS A 200 6.52 14.25 19.20
CA LYS A 200 7.95 13.96 19.01
C LYS A 200 8.77 14.92 19.85
N LYS A 201 9.98 14.49 20.22
CA LYS A 201 10.96 15.38 20.87
C LYS A 201 11.21 16.60 19.96
N MET A 202 11.29 17.78 20.57
CA MET A 202 11.72 19.01 19.89
C MET A 202 13.02 18.76 19.13
N GLN A 203 13.05 19.15 17.85
CA GLN A 203 14.23 19.02 17.01
C GLN A 203 14.80 20.40 16.70
N GLY A 204 16.12 20.50 16.56
CA GLY A 204 16.76 21.68 16.02
C GLY A 204 17.66 22.47 16.98
N ARG A 205 18.16 23.60 16.47
CA ARG A 205 19.09 24.50 17.17
C ARG A 205 18.53 25.93 17.17
N LEU A 206 18.67 26.63 18.30
CA LEU A 206 18.31 28.04 18.43
C LEU A 206 18.95 28.89 17.32
N LEU A 207 18.22 29.89 16.81
CA LEU A 207 18.58 30.75 15.67
C LEU A 207 18.70 30.04 14.29
N GLY A 208 18.74 28.71 14.28
CA GLY A 208 18.71 27.88 13.08
C GLY A 208 17.29 27.47 12.72
N HIS A 209 17.05 26.17 12.74
CA HIS A 209 15.76 25.55 12.46
C HIS A 209 15.32 24.80 13.72
N VAL A 210 14.14 25.11 14.26
CA VAL A 210 13.53 24.40 15.40
C VAL A 210 12.14 23.92 15.02
N GLN A 211 11.81 22.67 15.37
CA GLN A 211 10.52 22.07 15.09
C GLN A 211 9.86 21.52 16.35
N PHE A 212 8.55 21.77 16.45
CA PHE A 212 7.65 21.15 17.42
C PHE A 212 6.58 20.35 16.68
N PHE A 213 6.33 19.13 17.16
CA PHE A 213 5.22 18.31 16.72
C PHE A 213 4.19 18.25 17.84
N LEU A 214 3.03 18.86 17.64
CA LEU A 214 2.03 19.11 18.66
C LEU A 214 0.72 18.39 18.33
N GLU A 215 0.13 17.79 19.36
CA GLU A 215 -1.17 17.14 19.30
C GLU A 215 -2.01 17.57 20.51
N GLY A 216 -3.33 17.67 20.35
CA GLY A 216 -4.22 17.94 21.47
C GLY A 216 -4.19 16.80 22.49
N LYS A 217 -4.32 17.12 23.78
CA LYS A 217 -4.53 16.13 24.82
C LYS A 217 -5.85 15.40 24.53
N LYS A 218 -5.76 14.07 24.37
CA LYS A 218 -6.93 13.19 24.20
C LYS A 218 -7.73 13.11 25.49
#